data_AF-A0A952YKQ3-F1
#
_entry.id   AF-A0A952YKQ3-F1
#
_cell.length_a   1.000
_cell.length_b   1.000
_cell.length_c   1.000
_cell.angle_alpha   90.00
_cell.angle_beta   90.00
_cell.angle_gamma   90.00
#
_symmetry.space_group_name_H-M   'P 1'
#
loop_
_entity.id
_entity.type
_entity.pdbx_description
1 polymer ?
#
loop_
_entity_poly.entity_id
_entity_poly.type
_entity_poly.pdbx_seq_one_letter_code
_entity_poly.pdbx_strand_id
1 'polypeptide(L)'
;MASVTFDRFDGGLLLARPSSVAPANSLRKLINMDVQPGGWLRSRAKWRRTVGGFELGPQWKGLESNAGYLWTFACWDVASTGKISDIVDLDTGDRIVYAFISTGTGGNFVEASRTRLMGVTRWNNGLLAALTPDEGSTYHRALFSVNTATHTVTGTPVTDVNMPNTGVMTTAGGRVFAASDDGQTVRFCKVGDPTDWTTPGNAGFLPVSQHFGSGQGVYGLGQYQGKLAVFTDQSIQLWVIDPDPTAMALERVVDGVGTRHHTSIVSLYGDLLFLSETGVRSLTTLANALFPTDVDVGLPIKPFTKSPEQLVRFINGSLAPAVTGIAAGPFSQYWVSAPGRWAEG
;
A
#
# COMPACT_ATOMS: atom_id res chain seq x y z
N MET A 1 12.85 -24.15 48.74
CA MET A 1 13.11 -23.33 47.53
C MET A 1 11.75 -22.99 46.96
N ALA A 2 11.33 -21.72 46.97
CA ALA A 2 10.00 -21.34 46.50
C ALA A 2 9.91 -21.60 44.99
N SER A 3 9.13 -22.60 44.58
CA SER A 3 8.81 -22.84 43.18
C SER A 3 7.67 -21.89 42.79
N VAL A 4 7.95 -20.95 41.90
CA VAL A 4 6.89 -20.15 41.27
C VAL A 4 6.36 -20.97 40.10
N THR A 5 5.15 -21.51 40.24
CA THR A 5 4.46 -22.22 39.16
C THR A 5 3.62 -21.20 38.37
N PHE A 6 3.85 -21.10 37.07
CA PHE A 6 3.08 -20.24 36.17
C PHE A 6 2.06 -21.12 35.42
N ASP A 7 0.81 -21.08 35.87
CA ASP A 7 -0.23 -22.00 35.38
C ASP A 7 -1.15 -21.35 34.34
N ARG A 8 -1.05 -20.03 34.15
CA ARG A 8 -1.89 -19.24 33.25
C ARG A 8 -1.07 -18.10 32.62
N PHE A 9 -1.33 -17.81 31.35
CA PHE A 9 -0.72 -16.73 30.56
C PHE A 9 -1.79 -15.79 29.98
N ASP A 10 -2.92 -15.69 30.66
CA ASP A 10 -4.07 -14.86 30.32
C ASP A 10 -3.75 -13.36 30.28
N GLY A 11 -2.72 -12.92 31.00
CA GLY A 11 -2.26 -11.54 31.01
C GLY A 11 -1.64 -11.04 29.70
N GLY A 12 -1.35 -11.94 28.75
CA GLY A 12 -0.89 -11.55 27.41
C GLY A 12 0.47 -10.86 27.39
N LEU A 13 0.84 -10.24 26.26
CA LEU A 13 2.05 -9.43 26.15
C LEU A 13 1.79 -8.04 26.76
N LEU A 14 2.50 -7.66 27.81
CA LEU A 14 2.35 -6.37 28.49
C LEU A 14 3.71 -5.68 28.64
N LEU A 15 3.93 -4.65 27.81
CA LEU A 15 5.18 -3.88 27.78
C LEU A 15 5.06 -2.48 28.38
N ALA A 16 3.83 -2.02 28.63
CA ALA A 16 3.55 -0.67 29.12
C ALA A 16 3.94 -0.47 30.60
N ARG A 17 4.22 -1.54 31.35
CA ARG A 17 4.50 -1.48 32.79
C ARG A 17 5.86 -2.12 33.12
N PRO A 18 6.65 -1.53 34.04
CA PRO A 18 7.85 -2.19 34.54
C PRO A 18 7.50 -3.48 35.29
N SER A 19 8.44 -4.42 35.35
CA SER A 19 8.21 -5.78 35.89
C SER A 19 7.80 -5.78 37.36
N SER A 20 8.10 -4.71 38.10
CA SER A 20 7.73 -4.54 39.50
C SER A 20 6.23 -4.28 39.73
N VAL A 21 5.50 -3.83 38.70
CA VAL A 21 4.06 -3.48 38.80
C VAL A 21 3.21 -4.16 37.73
N ALA A 22 3.81 -5.06 36.96
CA ALA A 22 3.09 -5.85 35.98
C ALA A 22 2.19 -6.88 36.71
N PRO A 23 0.91 -7.01 36.34
CA PRO A 23 0.04 -8.04 36.89
C PRO A 23 0.63 -9.43 36.64
N ALA A 24 0.30 -10.37 37.53
CA ALA A 24 0.66 -11.78 37.36
C ALA A 24 0.21 -12.30 35.98
N ASN A 25 0.90 -13.32 35.46
CA ASN A 25 0.60 -13.98 34.18
C ASN A 25 0.77 -13.12 32.92
N SER A 26 1.39 -11.94 33.04
CA SER A 26 1.76 -11.11 31.89
C SER A 26 3.17 -11.43 31.37
N LEU A 27 3.34 -11.35 30.06
CA LEU A 27 4.56 -11.70 29.35
C LEU A 27 5.30 -10.43 28.89
N ARG A 28 6.63 -10.44 29.04
CA ARG A 28 7.51 -9.40 28.47
C ARG A 28 7.94 -9.67 27.03
N LYS A 29 8.00 -10.94 26.63
CA LYS A 29 8.47 -11.34 25.31
C LYS A 29 7.70 -12.56 24.84
N LEU A 30 7.19 -12.50 23.62
CA LEU A 30 6.47 -13.59 22.97
C LEU A 30 6.97 -13.70 21.52
N ILE A 31 7.78 -14.71 21.21
CA ILE A 31 8.38 -14.90 19.88
C ILE A 31 7.74 -16.10 19.20
N ASN A 32 7.21 -15.93 17.99
CA ASN A 32 6.60 -17.02 17.20
C ASN A 32 5.54 -17.84 17.96
N MET A 33 4.87 -17.21 18.93
CA MET A 33 3.77 -17.78 19.70
C MET A 33 2.62 -16.77 19.80
N ASP A 34 1.42 -17.26 20.10
CA ASP A 34 0.21 -16.49 20.40
C ASP A 34 -0.50 -17.04 21.65
N VAL A 35 -1.17 -16.14 22.39
CA VAL A 35 -1.96 -16.50 23.57
C VAL A 35 -3.35 -16.90 23.12
N GLN A 36 -3.74 -18.13 23.44
CA GLN A 36 -5.04 -18.68 23.04
C GLN A 36 -6.15 -18.28 24.02
N PRO A 37 -7.42 -18.28 23.57
CA PRO A 37 -8.56 -18.24 24.46
C PRO A 37 -8.44 -19.36 25.52
N GLY A 38 -8.34 -18.99 26.80
CA GLY A 38 -8.07 -19.92 27.91
C GLY A 38 -6.69 -19.79 28.56
N GLY A 39 -5.82 -18.88 28.07
CA GLY A 39 -4.58 -18.52 28.77
C GLY A 39 -3.41 -19.48 28.53
N TRP A 40 -3.45 -20.30 27.49
CA TRP A 40 -2.35 -21.18 27.07
C TRP A 40 -1.57 -20.56 25.92
N LEU A 41 -0.30 -20.94 25.77
CA LEU A 41 0.55 -20.51 24.66
C LEU A 41 0.53 -21.54 23.54
N ARG A 42 0.38 -21.08 22.31
CA ARG A 42 0.52 -21.91 21.11
C ARG A 42 1.63 -21.34 20.23
N SER A 43 2.38 -22.21 19.55
CA SER A 43 3.27 -21.76 18.48
C SER A 43 2.43 -21.17 17.36
N ARG A 44 2.81 -19.99 16.85
CA ARG A 44 2.16 -19.44 15.66
C ARG A 44 2.26 -20.43 14.52
N ALA A 45 1.21 -20.47 13.70
CA ALA A 45 1.24 -21.23 12.47
C ALA A 45 2.48 -20.82 11.66
N LYS A 46 3.37 -21.78 11.40
CA LYS A 46 4.54 -21.52 10.57
C LYS A 46 4.06 -21.28 9.14
N TRP A 47 4.58 -20.25 8.50
CA TRP A 47 4.47 -20.09 7.05
C TRP A 47 5.13 -21.30 6.41
N ARG A 48 4.32 -22.22 5.89
CA ARG A 48 4.81 -23.33 5.07
C ARG A 48 4.77 -22.86 3.63
N ARG A 49 5.86 -23.09 2.90
CA ARG A 49 5.82 -22.95 1.44
C ARG A 49 4.76 -23.92 0.94
N THR A 50 3.78 -23.41 0.19
CA THR A 50 2.77 -24.25 -0.45
C THR A 50 3.49 -25.26 -1.36
N VAL A 51 3.15 -26.54 -1.20
CA VAL A 51 3.65 -27.60 -2.09
C VAL A 51 2.99 -27.38 -3.46
N GLY A 52 3.78 -27.25 -4.53
CA GLY A 52 3.29 -26.84 -5.84
C GLY A 52 3.19 -25.31 -6.04
N GLY A 53 3.78 -24.50 -5.15
CA GLY A 53 3.80 -23.05 -5.31
C GLY A 53 4.50 -22.60 -6.59
N PHE A 54 3.95 -21.58 -7.25
CA PHE A 54 4.52 -21.02 -8.48
C PHE A 54 5.72 -20.11 -8.19
N GLU A 55 6.69 -20.08 -9.10
CA GLU A 55 7.85 -19.21 -9.03
C GLU A 55 7.76 -18.11 -10.09
N LEU A 56 7.78 -16.85 -9.64
CA LEU A 56 7.86 -15.70 -10.53
C LEU A 56 9.31 -15.45 -10.91
N GLY A 57 9.58 -15.44 -12.21
CA GLY A 57 10.86 -14.95 -12.71
C GLY A 57 11.06 -13.46 -12.37
N PRO A 58 12.33 -13.00 -12.35
CA PRO A 58 12.70 -11.67 -11.86
C PRO A 58 12.05 -10.52 -12.62
N GLN A 59 11.60 -10.74 -13.85
CA GLN A 59 10.89 -9.74 -14.65
C GLN A 59 9.51 -9.34 -14.13
N TRP A 60 8.86 -10.22 -13.36
CA TRP A 60 7.52 -9.98 -12.86
C TRP A 60 7.59 -9.23 -11.54
N LYS A 61 6.93 -8.06 -11.48
CA LYS A 61 6.96 -7.13 -10.37
C LYS A 61 5.56 -6.94 -9.79
N GLY A 62 5.50 -6.82 -8.47
CA GLY A 62 4.26 -6.61 -7.74
C GLY A 62 3.36 -7.85 -7.72
N LEU A 63 2.45 -7.84 -6.76
CA LEU A 63 1.46 -8.89 -6.59
C LEU A 63 0.19 -8.27 -6.01
N GLU A 64 -0.89 -8.26 -6.79
CA GLU A 64 -2.11 -7.54 -6.44
C GLU A 64 -3.36 -8.36 -6.73
N SER A 65 -4.36 -8.27 -5.86
CA SER A 65 -5.63 -8.97 -6.06
C SER A 65 -6.71 -8.01 -6.57
N ASN A 66 -7.35 -8.37 -7.67
CA ASN A 66 -8.58 -7.72 -8.14
C ASN A 66 -9.41 -8.65 -9.03
N ALA A 67 -10.74 -8.48 -9.00
CA ALA A 67 -11.70 -9.23 -9.83
C ALA A 67 -11.63 -10.77 -9.71
N GLY A 68 -11.07 -11.29 -8.61
CA GLY A 68 -10.86 -12.74 -8.41
C GLY A 68 -9.61 -13.29 -9.09
N TYR A 69 -8.69 -12.44 -9.51
CA TYR A 69 -7.40 -12.80 -10.09
C TYR A 69 -6.25 -12.22 -9.27
N LEU A 70 -5.11 -12.90 -9.35
CA LEU A 70 -3.83 -12.44 -8.84
C LEU A 70 -3.02 -11.83 -9.99
N TRP A 71 -2.69 -10.56 -9.89
CA TRP A 71 -2.03 -9.78 -10.93
C TRP A 71 -0.55 -9.61 -10.64
N THR A 72 0.27 -9.78 -11.66
CA THR A 72 1.68 -9.38 -11.66
C THR A 72 2.00 -8.57 -12.92
N PHE A 73 3.01 -7.72 -12.83
CA PHE A 73 3.26 -6.68 -13.84
C PHE A 73 4.66 -6.75 -14.40
N ALA A 74 4.81 -6.45 -15.68
CA ALA A 74 6.10 -6.28 -16.32
C ALA A 74 6.03 -5.23 -17.44
N CYS A 75 7.17 -4.67 -17.83
CA CYS A 75 7.24 -3.82 -19.02
C CYS A 75 8.61 -3.93 -19.68
N TRP A 76 8.65 -4.07 -20.98
CA TRP A 76 9.92 -4.22 -21.70
C TRP A 76 9.75 -3.86 -23.16
N ASP A 77 10.86 -3.86 -23.90
CA ASP A 77 10.86 -3.51 -25.30
C ASP A 77 10.82 -4.77 -26.18
N VAL A 78 9.65 -5.22 -26.65
CA VAL A 78 9.56 -6.30 -27.67
C VAL A 78 8.54 -5.93 -28.74
N ALA A 79 8.85 -6.16 -30.01
CA ALA A 79 7.86 -6.21 -31.07
C ALA A 79 6.97 -7.46 -30.89
N SER A 80 5.92 -7.38 -30.05
CA SER A 80 4.95 -8.46 -29.86
C SER A 80 3.55 -8.04 -30.28
N THR A 81 2.90 -8.90 -31.06
CA THR A 81 1.49 -8.80 -31.42
C THR A 81 0.69 -9.51 -30.33
N GLY A 82 0.11 -8.76 -29.40
CA GLY A 82 -0.71 -9.28 -28.30
C GLY A 82 -0.16 -8.83 -26.96
N LYS A 83 -0.83 -7.87 -26.32
CA LYS A 83 -0.32 -7.13 -25.16
C LYS A 83 -0.44 -7.86 -23.81
N ILE A 84 -0.89 -9.11 -23.75
CA ILE A 84 -1.17 -9.78 -22.45
C ILE A 84 -1.02 -11.30 -22.56
N SER A 85 -0.40 -11.92 -21.55
CA SER A 85 -0.32 -13.37 -21.41
C SER A 85 -1.16 -13.81 -20.22
N ASP A 86 -2.04 -14.77 -20.42
CA ASP A 86 -2.91 -15.37 -19.40
C ASP A 86 -2.23 -16.59 -18.77
N ILE A 87 -2.48 -16.90 -17.50
CA ILE A 87 -2.54 -18.29 -17.00
C ILE A 87 -3.69 -18.41 -15.99
N VAL A 88 -4.86 -18.81 -16.49
CA VAL A 88 -5.77 -19.67 -15.74
C VAL A 88 -5.14 -21.06 -15.78
N ASP A 89 -4.62 -21.54 -14.66
CA ASP A 89 -4.25 -22.95 -14.56
C ASP A 89 -5.55 -23.75 -14.59
N LEU A 90 -5.81 -24.42 -15.72
CA LEU A 90 -7.05 -25.17 -15.94
C LEU A 90 -7.14 -26.41 -15.05
N ASP A 91 -6.01 -26.89 -14.53
CA ASP A 91 -5.93 -28.10 -13.71
C ASP A 91 -6.12 -27.79 -12.22
N THR A 92 -5.64 -26.63 -11.75
CA THR A 92 -5.78 -26.19 -10.34
C THR A 92 -6.91 -25.17 -10.12
N GLY A 93 -7.35 -24.50 -11.20
CA GLY A 93 -8.31 -23.39 -11.15
C GLY A 93 -7.71 -22.06 -10.69
N ASP A 94 -6.40 -21.99 -10.46
CA ASP A 94 -5.70 -20.78 -10.02
C ASP A 94 -5.66 -19.74 -11.14
N ARG A 95 -6.00 -18.50 -10.79
CA ARG A 95 -6.19 -17.40 -11.75
C ARG A 95 -5.11 -16.34 -11.59
N ILE A 96 -4.00 -16.50 -12.33
CA ILE A 96 -2.88 -15.56 -12.32
C ILE A 96 -2.84 -14.79 -13.65
N VAL A 97 -2.89 -13.46 -13.55
CA VAL A 97 -2.80 -12.56 -14.70
C VAL A 97 -1.40 -11.97 -14.79
N TYR A 98 -0.76 -12.22 -15.92
CA TYR A 98 0.54 -11.65 -16.27
C TYR A 98 0.34 -10.42 -17.16
N ALA A 99 0.17 -9.26 -16.53
CA ALA A 99 -0.07 -8.00 -17.20
C ALA A 99 1.26 -7.39 -17.67
N PHE A 100 1.40 -7.12 -18.96
CA PHE A 100 2.62 -6.48 -19.47
C PHE A 100 2.33 -5.33 -20.44
N ILE A 101 3.29 -4.41 -20.53
CA ILE A 101 3.33 -3.36 -21.55
C ILE A 101 4.56 -3.59 -22.43
N SER A 102 4.36 -3.53 -23.75
CA SER A 102 5.47 -3.54 -24.71
C SER A 102 5.53 -2.23 -25.51
N THR A 103 6.73 -1.69 -25.69
CA THR A 103 6.99 -0.43 -26.41
C THR A 103 7.18 -0.60 -27.91
N GLY A 104 7.55 -1.79 -28.37
CA GLY A 104 7.55 -2.17 -29.79
C GLY A 104 8.78 -1.77 -30.61
N THR A 105 9.88 -1.35 -29.98
CA THR A 105 11.13 -0.90 -30.63
C THR A 105 12.17 -2.02 -30.80
N GLY A 106 12.02 -3.15 -30.11
CA GLY A 106 12.91 -4.32 -30.18
C GLY A 106 13.70 -4.53 -28.88
N GLY A 107 13.86 -5.79 -28.47
CA GLY A 107 14.50 -6.20 -27.22
C GLY A 107 14.09 -7.63 -26.82
N ASN A 108 14.55 -8.12 -25.67
CA ASN A 108 14.31 -9.49 -25.18
C ASN A 108 13.67 -9.48 -23.78
N PHE A 109 12.88 -10.49 -23.44
CA PHE A 109 12.25 -10.69 -22.13
C PHE A 109 13.24 -10.65 -20.95
N VAL A 110 14.51 -10.98 -21.17
CA VAL A 110 15.57 -10.86 -20.16
C VAL A 110 15.76 -9.41 -19.70
N GLU A 111 15.52 -8.43 -20.57
CA GLU A 111 15.66 -6.99 -20.28
C GLU A 111 14.53 -6.49 -19.37
N ALA A 112 13.39 -7.18 -19.34
CA ALA A 112 12.30 -6.95 -18.39
C ALA A 112 12.71 -7.18 -16.92
N SER A 113 13.88 -7.77 -16.65
CA SER A 113 14.40 -7.87 -15.28
C SER A 113 14.63 -6.50 -14.62
N ARG A 114 14.93 -5.48 -15.42
CA ARG A 114 15.12 -4.07 -15.00
C ARG A 114 13.81 -3.30 -14.83
N THR A 115 12.67 -3.90 -15.23
CA THR A 115 11.36 -3.31 -15.00
C THR A 115 11.19 -2.91 -13.55
N ARG A 116 10.52 -1.79 -13.31
CA ARG A 116 9.99 -1.46 -12.01
C ARG A 116 8.54 -1.06 -12.08
N LEU A 117 7.77 -1.62 -11.15
CA LEU A 117 6.42 -1.19 -10.87
C LEU A 117 6.45 0.04 -9.97
N MET A 118 5.96 1.17 -10.48
CA MET A 118 5.86 2.40 -9.71
C MET A 118 4.71 2.30 -8.70
N GLY A 119 3.55 1.86 -9.18
CA GLY A 119 2.43 1.54 -8.33
C GLY A 119 1.20 1.23 -9.16
N VAL A 120 0.16 0.80 -8.46
CA VAL A 120 -1.10 0.43 -9.05
C VAL A 120 -2.25 0.99 -8.25
N THR A 121 -3.41 1.16 -8.89
CA THR A 121 -4.67 1.34 -8.19
C THR A 121 -5.76 0.52 -8.85
N ARG A 122 -6.73 0.06 -8.05
CA ARG A 122 -7.87 -0.74 -8.51
C ARG A 122 -8.83 0.11 -9.33
N TRP A 123 -9.26 -0.40 -10.47
CA TRP A 123 -10.29 0.24 -11.28
C TRP A 123 -11.20 -0.80 -11.92
N ASN A 124 -12.48 -0.81 -11.51
CA ASN A 124 -13.44 -1.83 -11.96
C ASN A 124 -12.83 -3.25 -11.85
N ASN A 125 -12.92 -4.04 -12.91
CA ASN A 125 -12.35 -5.38 -13.01
C ASN A 125 -10.85 -5.35 -13.41
N GLY A 126 -10.11 -4.33 -13.02
CA GLY A 126 -8.80 -4.03 -13.57
C GLY A 126 -7.90 -3.22 -12.65
N LEU A 127 -6.72 -2.88 -13.15
CA LEU A 127 -5.71 -2.12 -12.43
C LEU A 127 -5.13 -1.07 -13.37
N LEU A 128 -5.08 0.18 -12.91
CA LEU A 128 -4.27 1.21 -13.55
C LEU A 128 -2.86 1.11 -12.99
N ALA A 129 -1.87 0.92 -13.84
CA ALA A 129 -0.48 0.73 -13.44
C ALA A 129 0.43 1.77 -14.09
N ALA A 130 1.45 2.20 -13.32
CA ALA A 130 2.58 2.97 -13.82
C ALA A 130 3.86 2.12 -13.67
N LEU A 131 4.63 2.00 -14.74
CA LEU A 131 5.77 1.11 -14.88
C LEU A 131 6.93 1.83 -15.55
N THR A 132 8.17 1.44 -15.26
CA THR A 132 9.37 1.92 -15.94
C THR A 132 10.26 0.74 -16.35
N PRO A 133 10.66 0.60 -17.62
CA PRO A 133 11.54 -0.48 -18.07
C PRO A 133 13.01 -0.23 -17.72
N ASP A 134 13.40 1.04 -17.57
CA ASP A 134 14.79 1.50 -17.45
C ASP A 134 15.06 2.25 -16.13
N GLU A 135 14.60 1.68 -15.01
CA GLU A 135 14.86 2.20 -13.66
C GLU A 135 14.44 3.68 -13.41
N GLY A 136 13.52 4.22 -14.21
CA GLY A 136 12.98 5.58 -14.05
C GLY A 136 13.27 6.56 -15.19
N SER A 137 13.95 6.12 -16.26
CA SER A 137 14.24 6.98 -17.42
C SER A 137 13.03 7.18 -18.33
N THR A 138 12.20 6.13 -18.46
CA THR A 138 11.01 6.10 -19.31
C THR A 138 9.83 5.58 -18.48
N TYR A 139 8.63 6.11 -18.71
CA TYR A 139 7.43 5.72 -17.98
C TYR A 139 6.34 5.25 -18.93
N HIS A 140 5.75 4.11 -18.60
CA HIS A 140 4.59 3.55 -19.29
C HIS A 140 3.44 3.40 -18.32
N ARG A 141 2.27 3.84 -18.77
CA ARG A 141 1.04 3.83 -18.00
C ARG A 141 0.03 3.04 -18.79
N ALA A 142 -0.67 2.11 -18.15
CA ALA A 142 -1.73 1.36 -18.80
C ALA A 142 -2.86 1.03 -17.84
N LEU A 143 -4.07 1.08 -18.37
CA LEU A 143 -5.24 0.49 -17.75
C LEU A 143 -5.34 -0.96 -18.20
N PHE A 144 -5.15 -1.88 -17.26
CA PHE A 144 -5.43 -3.29 -17.47
C PHE A 144 -6.84 -3.61 -16.97
N SER A 145 -7.55 -4.49 -17.66
CA SER A 145 -8.87 -4.96 -17.26
C SER A 145 -9.05 -6.42 -17.66
N VAL A 146 -9.83 -7.17 -16.88
CA VAL A 146 -10.21 -8.54 -17.23
C VAL A 146 -11.71 -8.62 -17.52
N ASN A 147 -12.06 -9.31 -18.60
CA ASN A 147 -13.41 -9.79 -18.81
C ASN A 147 -13.58 -11.09 -18.03
N THR A 148 -14.35 -11.04 -16.95
CA THR A 148 -14.53 -12.17 -16.03
C THR A 148 -15.33 -13.33 -16.63
N ALA A 149 -16.08 -13.10 -17.71
CA ALA A 149 -16.84 -14.13 -18.40
C ALA A 149 -16.01 -14.92 -19.42
N THR A 150 -15.07 -14.25 -20.10
CA THR A 150 -14.20 -14.86 -21.12
C THR A 150 -12.78 -15.13 -20.63
N HIS A 151 -12.43 -14.72 -19.41
CA HIS A 151 -11.06 -14.74 -18.87
C HIS A 151 -10.04 -13.96 -19.71
N THR A 152 -10.50 -13.13 -20.64
CA THR A 152 -9.61 -12.34 -21.51
C THR A 152 -9.20 -11.05 -20.81
N VAL A 153 -7.91 -10.79 -20.76
CA VAL A 153 -7.36 -9.55 -20.22
C VAL A 153 -7.15 -8.57 -21.37
N THR A 154 -7.39 -7.28 -21.15
CA THR A 154 -7.13 -6.17 -22.09
C THR A 154 -6.26 -5.09 -21.43
N GLY A 155 -5.34 -4.50 -22.20
CA GLY A 155 -4.37 -3.52 -21.72
C GLY A 155 -4.37 -2.29 -22.63
N THR A 156 -4.86 -1.17 -22.11
CA THR A 156 -5.00 0.10 -22.85
C THR A 156 -3.92 1.07 -22.36
N PRO A 157 -2.95 1.46 -23.21
CA PRO A 157 -1.96 2.47 -22.85
C PRO A 157 -2.60 3.82 -22.54
N VAL A 158 -2.12 4.50 -21.51
CA VAL A 158 -2.54 5.84 -21.13
C VAL A 158 -1.47 6.84 -21.58
N THR A 159 -1.80 7.58 -22.64
CA THR A 159 -0.89 8.56 -23.27
C THR A 159 -1.07 9.99 -22.75
N ASP A 160 -2.05 10.23 -21.88
CA ASP A 160 -2.29 11.56 -21.31
C ASP A 160 -1.06 12.05 -20.52
N VAL A 161 -0.59 13.25 -20.84
CA VAL A 161 0.58 13.90 -20.25
C VAL A 161 0.35 14.31 -18.80
N ASN A 162 -0.91 14.52 -18.42
CA ASN A 162 -1.28 14.97 -17.09
C ASN A 162 -1.35 13.84 -16.06
N MET A 163 -1.27 12.57 -16.48
CA MET A 163 -1.18 11.44 -15.56
C MET A 163 0.23 11.37 -14.94
N PRO A 164 0.37 11.50 -13.60
CA PRO A 164 1.67 11.41 -12.94
C PRO A 164 2.37 10.05 -13.08
N ASN A 165 3.70 10.06 -12.93
CA ASN A 165 4.56 8.89 -13.07
C ASN A 165 4.94 8.24 -11.73
N THR A 166 4.71 8.94 -10.63
CA THR A 166 5.05 8.51 -9.25
C THR A 166 4.55 7.12 -8.88
N GLY A 167 3.41 6.72 -9.42
CA GLY A 167 2.71 5.48 -9.05
C GLY A 167 2.01 5.55 -7.69
N VAL A 168 2.06 6.68 -6.98
CA VAL A 168 1.29 6.91 -5.76
C VAL A 168 -0.13 7.28 -6.18
N MET A 169 -1.01 6.29 -6.19
CA MET A 169 -2.37 6.40 -6.73
C MET A 169 -3.40 5.80 -5.80
N THR A 170 -4.61 6.36 -5.79
CA THR A 170 -5.77 5.75 -5.12
C THR A 170 -7.03 6.04 -5.91
N THR A 171 -7.95 5.08 -5.91
CA THR A 171 -9.28 5.24 -6.52
C THR A 171 -10.27 5.68 -5.46
N ALA A 172 -11.00 6.76 -5.70
CA ALA A 172 -12.04 7.25 -4.81
C ALA A 172 -13.07 8.07 -5.60
N GLY A 173 -14.35 8.05 -5.20
CA GLY A 173 -15.39 8.89 -5.84
C GLY A 173 -15.55 8.68 -7.35
N GLY A 174 -15.26 7.49 -7.88
CA GLY A 174 -15.33 7.21 -9.33
C GLY A 174 -14.22 7.87 -10.14
N ARG A 175 -13.10 8.24 -9.50
CA ARG A 175 -11.90 8.84 -10.10
C ARG A 175 -10.64 8.16 -9.56
N VAL A 176 -9.54 8.28 -10.29
CA VAL A 176 -8.20 8.00 -9.80
C VAL A 176 -7.53 9.31 -9.43
N PHE A 177 -6.97 9.34 -8.23
CA PHE A 177 -6.12 10.41 -7.72
C PHE A 177 -4.67 9.94 -7.74
N ALA A 178 -3.75 10.79 -8.17
CA ALA A 178 -2.32 10.49 -8.20
C ALA A 178 -1.48 11.68 -7.74
N ALA A 179 -0.45 11.43 -6.94
CA ALA A 179 0.50 12.47 -6.54
C ALA A 179 1.36 12.88 -7.74
N SER A 180 1.57 14.17 -7.95
CA SER A 180 2.47 14.69 -8.98
C SER A 180 3.92 14.33 -8.71
N ASP A 181 4.75 14.31 -9.76
CA ASP A 181 6.17 13.93 -9.70
C ASP A 181 7.02 14.84 -8.77
N ASP A 182 6.57 16.08 -8.55
CA ASP A 182 7.16 17.03 -7.59
C ASP A 182 6.61 16.90 -6.16
N GLY A 183 5.58 16.05 -5.96
CA GLY A 183 4.91 15.88 -4.67
C GLY A 183 4.11 17.10 -4.19
N GLN A 184 3.89 18.12 -5.04
CA GLN A 184 3.25 19.38 -4.64
C GLN A 184 1.75 19.43 -4.93
N THR A 185 1.26 18.57 -5.81
CA THR A 185 -0.15 18.52 -6.22
C THR A 185 -0.66 17.09 -6.21
N VAL A 186 -1.97 16.92 -6.06
CA VAL A 186 -2.64 15.64 -6.33
C VAL A 186 -3.52 15.83 -7.54
N ARG A 187 -3.19 15.18 -8.65
CA ARG A 187 -3.98 15.23 -9.87
C ARG A 187 -5.10 14.20 -9.81
N PHE A 188 -6.18 14.44 -10.54
CA PHE A 188 -7.27 13.49 -10.69
C PHE A 188 -7.74 13.37 -12.14
N CYS A 189 -8.12 12.15 -12.51
CA CYS A 189 -8.71 11.85 -13.81
C CYS A 189 -10.18 12.28 -13.87
N LYS A 190 -10.74 12.23 -15.08
CA LYS A 190 -12.17 12.36 -15.35
C LYS A 190 -12.98 11.29 -14.62
N VAL A 191 -14.20 11.62 -14.21
CA VAL A 191 -15.14 10.65 -13.62
C VAL A 191 -15.42 9.54 -14.61
N GLY A 192 -15.25 8.28 -14.17
CA GLY A 192 -15.57 7.11 -14.98
C GLY A 192 -14.56 6.76 -16.07
N ASP A 193 -13.52 7.57 -16.27
CA ASP A 193 -12.45 7.29 -17.23
C ASP A 193 -11.06 7.56 -16.60
N PRO A 194 -10.30 6.52 -16.22
CA PRO A 194 -8.99 6.67 -15.59
C PRO A 194 -7.87 6.99 -16.59
N THR A 195 -8.19 7.04 -17.89
CA THR A 195 -7.23 7.31 -18.97
C THR A 195 -7.17 8.78 -19.37
N ASP A 196 -8.16 9.58 -18.94
CA ASP A 196 -8.31 11.00 -19.28
C ASP A 196 -8.02 11.89 -18.06
N TRP A 197 -6.96 12.68 -18.15
CA TRP A 197 -6.46 13.60 -17.11
C TRP A 197 -6.41 15.06 -17.61
N THR A 198 -7.04 15.35 -18.75
CA THR A 198 -6.96 16.65 -19.43
C THR A 198 -8.32 17.31 -19.63
N THR A 199 -9.43 16.56 -19.64
CA THR A 199 -10.76 17.13 -19.90
C THR A 199 -11.09 18.29 -18.95
N PRO A 200 -11.28 19.51 -19.47
CA PRO A 200 -11.59 20.68 -18.65
C PRO A 200 -12.88 20.50 -17.84
N GLY A 201 -12.88 20.98 -16.58
CA GLY A 201 -14.04 20.89 -15.70
C GLY A 201 -14.37 19.48 -15.21
N ASN A 202 -13.61 18.46 -15.61
CA ASN A 202 -13.75 17.09 -15.10
C ASN A 202 -12.43 16.45 -14.70
N ALA A 203 -11.29 16.85 -15.23
CA ALA A 203 -9.98 16.48 -14.74
C ALA A 203 -9.27 17.73 -14.19
N GLY A 204 -8.33 17.55 -13.27
CA GLY A 204 -7.71 18.67 -12.58
C GLY A 204 -6.72 18.25 -11.50
N PHE A 205 -6.49 19.17 -10.55
CA PHE A 205 -5.55 18.96 -9.46
C PHE A 205 -6.03 19.62 -8.18
N LEU A 206 -5.62 19.04 -7.05
CA LEU A 206 -5.78 19.58 -5.71
C LEU A 206 -4.47 20.27 -5.28
N PRO A 207 -4.52 21.54 -4.83
CA PRO A 207 -3.34 22.31 -4.44
C PRO A 207 -2.90 21.96 -3.01
N VAL A 208 -2.43 20.73 -2.80
CA VAL A 208 -2.05 20.22 -1.47
C VAL A 208 -0.84 20.96 -0.84
N SER A 209 0.03 21.55 -1.66
CA SER A 209 1.18 22.32 -1.20
C SER A 209 0.85 23.60 -0.44
N GLN A 210 -0.38 24.10 -0.54
CA GLN A 210 -0.82 25.27 0.25
C GLN A 210 -1.05 24.92 1.73
N HIS A 211 -1.05 23.63 2.07
CA HIS A 211 -1.46 23.12 3.38
C HIS A 211 -0.37 22.29 4.06
N PHE A 212 0.88 22.40 3.61
CA PHE A 212 2.05 21.84 4.29
C PHE A 212 3.21 22.85 4.24
N GLY A 213 4.16 22.72 5.18
CA GLY A 213 5.33 23.61 5.29
C GLY A 213 6.34 23.44 4.14
N SER A 214 7.21 24.43 3.97
CA SER A 214 8.26 24.38 2.95
C SER A 214 9.14 23.12 3.10
N GLY A 215 9.39 22.43 1.98
CA GLY A 215 10.22 21.22 1.94
C GLY A 215 9.46 19.91 2.16
N GLN A 216 8.14 19.96 2.38
CA GLN A 216 7.29 18.78 2.46
C GLN A 216 6.74 18.39 1.08
N GLY A 217 6.25 17.16 0.97
CA GLY A 217 5.65 16.63 -0.26
C GLY A 217 4.71 15.47 0.04
N VAL A 218 3.89 15.11 -0.95
CA VAL A 218 2.98 13.98 -0.87
C VAL A 218 3.74 12.67 -0.99
N TYR A 219 3.72 11.86 0.05
CA TYR A 219 4.32 10.53 0.03
C TYR A 219 3.29 9.43 -0.23
N GLY A 220 2.05 9.60 0.22
CA GLY A 220 1.04 8.55 0.12
C GLY A 220 -0.38 9.09 -0.06
N LEU A 221 -1.25 8.25 -0.60
CA LEU A 221 -2.67 8.52 -0.75
C LEU A 221 -3.47 7.33 -0.21
N GLY A 222 -4.66 7.60 0.32
CA GLY A 222 -5.59 6.56 0.74
C GLY A 222 -7.02 7.07 0.80
N GLN A 223 -7.98 6.16 0.78
CA GLN A 223 -9.38 6.49 0.98
C GLN A 223 -9.77 6.30 2.45
N TYR A 224 -10.35 7.33 3.05
CA TYR A 224 -10.76 7.31 4.45
C TYR A 224 -12.20 7.83 4.58
N GLN A 225 -13.14 6.96 4.96
CA GLN A 225 -14.55 7.31 5.21
C GLN A 225 -15.18 8.17 4.09
N GLY A 226 -14.95 7.79 2.83
CA GLY A 226 -15.47 8.53 1.67
C GLY A 226 -14.69 9.79 1.28
N LYS A 227 -13.59 10.10 1.98
CA LYS A 227 -12.70 11.22 1.74
C LYS A 227 -11.36 10.74 1.19
N LEU A 228 -10.62 11.66 0.59
CA LEU A 228 -9.24 11.42 0.17
C LEU A 228 -8.29 11.84 1.30
N ALA A 229 -7.53 10.89 1.83
CA ALA A 229 -6.44 11.16 2.77
C ALA A 229 -5.12 11.30 1.99
N VAL A 230 -4.51 12.48 2.09
CA VAL A 230 -3.22 12.80 1.49
C VAL A 230 -2.18 12.82 2.60
N PHE A 231 -1.19 11.93 2.51
CA PHE A 231 -0.14 11.77 3.51
C PHE A 231 1.11 12.53 3.08
N THR A 232 1.60 13.39 3.97
CA THR A 232 2.93 13.99 3.91
C THR A 232 3.83 13.32 4.95
N ASP A 233 5.03 13.86 5.16
CA ASP A 233 5.97 13.36 6.19
C ASP A 233 5.51 13.67 7.63
N GLN A 234 4.83 14.80 7.85
CA GLN A 234 4.43 15.25 9.19
C GLN A 234 2.94 15.56 9.32
N SER A 235 2.15 15.52 8.25
CA SER A 235 0.73 15.83 8.29
C SER A 235 -0.10 14.92 7.38
N ILE A 236 -1.40 14.86 7.66
CA ILE A 236 -2.38 14.16 6.83
C ILE A 236 -3.51 15.14 6.53
N GLN A 237 -3.76 15.35 5.25
CA GLN A 237 -4.85 16.21 4.79
C GLN A 237 -6.05 15.36 4.38
N LEU A 238 -7.23 15.69 4.89
CA LEU A 238 -8.49 15.07 4.53
C LEU A 238 -9.26 15.99 3.57
N TRP A 239 -9.46 15.51 2.36
CA TRP A 239 -10.15 16.23 1.30
C TRP A 239 -11.52 15.60 1.03
N VAL A 240 -12.54 16.45 0.98
CA VAL A 240 -13.84 16.08 0.45
C VAL A 240 -13.70 15.87 -1.05
N ILE A 241 -14.14 14.71 -1.52
CA ILE A 241 -14.16 14.36 -2.94
C ILE A 241 -15.60 14.37 -3.44
N ASP A 242 -15.82 14.96 -4.60
CA ASP A 242 -17.13 15.08 -5.23
C ASP A 242 -17.01 14.84 -6.75
N PRO A 243 -18.05 14.32 -7.42
CA PRO A 243 -18.09 14.31 -8.88
C PRO A 243 -17.88 15.68 -9.52
N ASP A 244 -18.36 16.77 -8.90
CA ASP A 244 -18.08 18.15 -9.29
C ASP A 244 -16.71 18.61 -8.72
N PRO A 245 -15.70 18.88 -9.57
CA PRO A 245 -14.41 19.36 -9.10
C PRO A 245 -14.46 20.65 -8.28
N THR A 246 -15.48 21.49 -8.48
CA THR A 246 -15.61 22.76 -7.75
C THR A 246 -16.09 22.58 -6.31
N ALA A 247 -16.71 21.44 -6.01
CA ALA A 247 -17.15 21.08 -4.66
C ALA A 247 -16.05 20.35 -3.86
N MET A 248 -14.91 20.01 -4.47
CA MET A 248 -13.78 19.42 -3.76
C MET A 248 -13.09 20.48 -2.89
N ALA A 249 -12.96 20.19 -1.60
CA ALA A 249 -12.37 21.11 -0.64
C ALA A 249 -11.60 20.37 0.45
N LEU A 250 -10.61 21.06 1.03
CA LEU A 250 -9.94 20.59 2.22
C LEU A 250 -10.92 20.65 3.40
N GLU A 251 -11.13 19.53 4.07
CA GLU A 251 -11.95 19.49 5.28
C GLU A 251 -11.12 19.72 6.53
N ARG A 252 -9.99 19.03 6.64
CA ARG A 252 -9.17 19.02 7.84
C ARG A 252 -7.72 18.66 7.55
N VAL A 253 -6.82 19.29 8.29
CA VAL A 253 -5.42 18.86 8.40
C VAL A 253 -5.22 18.23 9.78
N VAL A 254 -4.55 17.09 9.81
CA VAL A 254 -4.08 16.42 11.02
C VAL A 254 -2.56 16.59 11.05
N ASP A 255 -2.08 17.47 11.93
CA ASP A 255 -0.67 17.81 12.05
C ASP A 255 0.08 16.92 13.06
N GLY A 256 1.40 16.84 12.89
CA GLY A 256 2.31 16.14 13.80
C GLY A 256 2.42 14.63 13.56
N VAL A 257 1.68 14.09 12.60
CA VAL A 257 1.75 12.68 12.19
C VAL A 257 1.60 12.57 10.68
N GLY A 258 2.59 11.95 10.03
CA GLY A 258 2.55 11.58 8.62
C GLY A 258 3.21 10.23 8.37
N THR A 259 3.41 9.89 7.10
CA THR A 259 4.15 8.69 6.68
C THR A 259 4.94 8.92 5.41
N ARG A 260 6.19 8.43 5.42
CA ARG A 260 7.03 8.29 4.21
C ARG A 260 6.92 6.89 3.58
N HIS A 261 6.21 5.98 4.24
CA HIS A 261 6.08 4.58 3.84
C HIS A 261 4.70 4.35 3.24
N HIS A 262 4.49 4.81 2.01
CA HIS A 262 3.18 4.76 1.38
C HIS A 262 2.65 3.32 1.20
N THR A 263 3.53 2.33 1.02
CA THR A 263 3.17 0.90 0.96
C THR A 263 2.73 0.32 2.30
N SER A 264 2.85 1.07 3.40
CA SER A 264 2.34 0.69 4.72
C SER A 264 0.89 1.08 4.96
N ILE A 265 0.34 1.97 4.11
CA ILE A 265 -1.03 2.48 4.21
C ILE A 265 -1.98 1.38 3.75
N VAL A 266 -2.84 0.92 4.66
CA VAL A 266 -3.83 -0.11 4.36
C VAL A 266 -5.16 0.24 4.97
N SER A 267 -6.24 0.00 4.22
CA SER A 267 -7.59 0.13 4.73
C SER A 267 -8.02 -1.12 5.50
N LEU A 268 -8.55 -0.92 6.70
CA LEU A 268 -9.14 -1.95 7.54
C LEU A 268 -10.46 -1.43 8.12
N TYR A 269 -11.59 -2.01 7.71
CA TYR A 269 -12.92 -1.67 8.22
C TYR A 269 -13.28 -0.17 8.21
N GLY A 270 -12.85 0.57 7.18
CA GLY A 270 -13.13 2.00 7.03
C GLY A 270 -12.13 2.93 7.73
N ASP A 271 -11.15 2.37 8.44
CA ASP A 271 -9.98 3.07 8.96
C ASP A 271 -8.78 2.88 8.02
N LEU A 272 -7.78 3.77 8.13
CA LEU A 272 -6.48 3.63 7.49
C LEU A 272 -5.42 3.39 8.57
N LEU A 273 -4.78 2.21 8.49
CA LEU A 273 -3.61 1.87 9.27
C LEU A 273 -2.35 2.16 8.46
N PHE A 274 -1.36 2.78 9.08
CA PHE A 274 -0.11 3.11 8.41
C PHE A 274 1.06 3.14 9.39
N LEU A 275 2.28 3.00 8.88
CA LEU A 275 3.49 3.17 9.67
C LEU A 275 3.92 4.63 9.63
N SER A 276 3.86 5.30 10.77
CA SER A 276 4.48 6.61 10.99
C SER A 276 5.90 6.45 11.55
N GLU A 277 6.68 7.54 11.59
CA GLU A 277 8.02 7.54 12.22
C GLU A 277 7.99 7.03 13.67
N THR A 278 6.89 7.31 14.37
CA THR A 278 6.72 6.97 15.79
C THR A 278 6.04 5.62 16.06
N GLY A 279 5.63 4.86 15.03
CA GLY A 279 4.92 3.59 15.19
C GLY A 279 3.78 3.38 14.21
N VAL A 280 3.12 2.22 14.28
CA VAL A 280 1.87 1.95 13.56
C VAL A 280 0.76 2.80 14.14
N ARG A 281 -0.01 3.49 13.30
CA ARG A 281 -1.07 4.40 13.71
C ARG A 281 -2.35 4.17 12.95
N SER A 282 -3.46 4.51 13.60
CA SER A 282 -4.81 4.55 13.03
C SER A 282 -5.19 5.99 12.69
N LEU A 283 -5.75 6.22 11.51
CA LEU A 283 -6.22 7.54 11.12
C LEU A 283 -7.48 7.94 11.90
N THR A 284 -8.37 7.00 12.22
CA THR A 284 -9.55 7.26 13.05
C THR A 284 -9.19 7.68 14.46
N THR A 285 -8.21 7.04 15.10
CA THR A 285 -7.75 7.48 16.44
C THR A 285 -7.15 8.88 16.37
N LEU A 286 -6.33 9.16 15.36
CA LEU A 286 -5.71 10.48 15.16
C LEU A 286 -6.72 11.59 14.87
N ALA A 287 -7.74 11.31 14.05
CA ALA A 287 -8.76 12.29 13.71
C ALA A 287 -9.66 12.63 14.91
N ASN A 288 -9.92 11.67 15.81
CA ASN A 288 -10.91 11.84 16.88
C ASN A 288 -10.31 12.12 18.26
N ALA A 289 -9.04 11.77 18.51
CA ALA A 289 -8.43 11.95 19.82
C ALA A 289 -7.90 13.38 20.04
N LEU A 290 -8.11 13.90 21.25
CA LEU A 290 -7.48 15.15 21.71
C LEU A 290 -5.96 14.99 21.90
N PHE A 291 -5.53 13.80 22.34
CA PHE A 291 -4.14 13.42 22.55
C PHE A 291 -3.88 12.04 21.91
N PRO A 292 -3.51 11.98 20.63
CA PRO A 292 -3.33 10.71 19.92
C PRO A 292 -2.15 9.85 20.40
N THR A 293 -1.31 10.38 21.30
CA THR A 293 -0.18 9.65 21.87
C THR A 293 -0.58 8.58 22.86
N ASP A 294 -1.81 8.61 23.39
CA ASP A 294 -2.20 7.82 24.56
C ASP A 294 -3.24 6.73 24.25
N VAL A 295 -3.87 6.77 23.07
CA VAL A 295 -5.01 5.89 22.70
C VAL A 295 -4.86 5.25 21.31
N ASP A 296 -3.62 5.00 20.86
CA ASP A 296 -3.36 4.48 19.52
C ASP A 296 -3.13 2.96 19.47
N VAL A 297 -3.49 2.35 18.34
CA VAL A 297 -3.44 0.90 18.11
C VAL A 297 -2.02 0.34 18.15
N GLY A 298 -1.03 1.14 17.77
CA GLY A 298 0.37 0.73 17.78
C GLY A 298 1.10 0.94 19.11
N LEU A 299 0.47 1.52 20.14
CA LEU A 299 1.16 1.81 21.40
C LEU A 299 1.80 0.57 22.07
N PRO A 300 1.14 -0.59 22.15
CA PRO A 300 1.73 -1.77 22.79
C PRO A 300 2.97 -2.31 22.05
N ILE A 301 3.06 -2.06 20.75
CA ILE A 301 4.10 -2.57 19.85
C ILE A 301 5.10 -1.50 19.40
N LYS A 302 4.92 -0.26 19.86
CA LYS A 302 5.77 0.91 19.54
C LYS A 302 7.28 0.66 19.65
N PRO A 303 7.80 -0.11 20.64
CA PRO A 303 9.23 -0.41 20.71
C PRO A 303 9.77 -1.16 19.49
N PHE A 304 8.93 -1.97 18.83
CA PHE A 304 9.32 -2.82 17.70
C PHE A 304 8.93 -2.24 16.35
N THR A 305 8.01 -1.28 16.31
CA THR A 305 7.47 -0.73 15.07
C THR A 305 8.00 0.67 14.76
N LYS A 306 9.19 1.05 15.23
CA LYS A 306 9.78 2.33 14.85
C LYS A 306 10.20 2.28 13.38
N SER A 307 9.94 3.37 12.66
CA SER A 307 10.37 3.49 11.28
C SER A 307 11.90 3.45 11.20
N PRO A 308 12.51 2.54 10.44
CA PRO A 308 13.93 2.61 10.13
C PRO A 308 14.19 3.81 9.21
N GLU A 309 15.05 4.73 9.64
CA GLU A 309 15.33 6.02 9.00
C GLU A 309 15.84 5.89 7.55
N GLN A 310 16.41 4.74 7.20
CA GLN A 310 17.01 4.45 5.89
C GLN A 310 16.03 3.91 4.84
N LEU A 311 14.76 3.63 5.18
CA LEU A 311 13.80 2.91 4.32
C LEU A 311 12.78 3.81 3.58
N VAL A 312 13.19 5.01 3.16
CA VAL A 312 12.30 6.00 2.54
C VAL A 312 12.22 5.84 1.03
N ARG A 313 11.06 5.46 0.50
CA ARG A 313 10.80 5.56 -0.94
C ARG A 313 10.52 7.01 -1.31
N PHE A 314 11.41 7.59 -2.11
CA PHE A 314 11.21 8.90 -2.70
C PHE A 314 10.11 8.85 -3.77
N ILE A 315 9.41 9.96 -3.97
CA ILE A 315 8.26 10.13 -4.89
C ILE A 315 8.62 9.75 -6.33
N ASN A 316 9.87 10.02 -6.75
CA ASN A 316 10.42 9.62 -8.06
C ASN A 316 11.04 8.23 -8.08
N GLY A 317 10.80 7.46 -7.04
CA GLY A 317 11.14 6.07 -7.02
C GLY A 317 12.64 5.76 -7.09
N SER A 318 13.47 6.26 -6.20
CA SER A 318 14.69 5.50 -5.91
C SER A 318 14.34 4.15 -5.26
N LEU A 319 15.19 3.14 -5.47
CA LEU A 319 15.13 1.81 -4.86
C LEU A 319 15.43 1.90 -3.36
N ALA A 320 14.51 2.46 -2.59
CA ALA A 320 14.57 2.29 -1.15
C ALA A 320 13.78 1.04 -0.76
N PRO A 321 14.37 0.14 0.04
CA PRO A 321 13.61 -0.91 0.68
C PRO A 321 12.50 -0.25 1.50
N ALA A 322 11.23 -0.50 1.21
CA ALA A 322 10.12 0.20 1.85
C ALA A 322 9.31 -0.73 2.75
N VAL A 323 8.83 -0.20 3.88
CA VAL A 323 7.95 -0.93 4.78
C VAL A 323 6.61 -1.20 4.09
N THR A 324 6.19 -2.45 4.08
CA THR A 324 4.93 -2.90 3.46
C THR A 324 3.93 -3.30 4.54
N GLY A 325 2.70 -2.80 4.42
CA GLY A 325 1.57 -3.13 5.27
C GLY A 325 0.62 -4.08 4.54
N ILE A 326 0.05 -5.03 5.26
CA ILE A 326 -1.00 -5.93 4.76
C ILE A 326 -2.07 -6.02 5.84
N ALA A 327 -3.32 -5.81 5.46
CA ALA A 327 -4.45 -6.04 6.35
C ALA A 327 -5.31 -7.17 5.77
N ALA A 328 -5.61 -8.15 6.63
CA ALA A 328 -6.51 -9.23 6.32
C ALA A 328 -7.83 -8.99 7.06
N GLY A 329 -8.75 -8.30 6.39
CA GLY A 329 -10.06 -7.93 6.93
C GLY A 329 -10.78 -9.10 7.63
N PRO A 330 -11.04 -10.24 6.97
CA PRO A 330 -11.78 -11.37 7.57
C PRO A 330 -11.17 -11.92 8.87
N PHE A 331 -9.87 -11.75 9.08
CA PHE A 331 -9.16 -12.21 10.27
C PHE A 331 -8.89 -11.08 11.26
N SER A 332 -9.27 -9.84 10.94
CA SER A 332 -8.97 -8.62 11.72
C SER A 332 -7.49 -8.50 12.07
N GLN A 333 -6.61 -8.88 11.13
CA GLN A 333 -5.17 -8.88 11.34
C GLN A 333 -4.50 -7.83 10.46
N TYR A 334 -3.57 -7.08 11.06
CA TYR A 334 -2.65 -6.20 10.36
C TYR A 334 -1.23 -6.72 10.51
N TRP A 335 -0.52 -6.75 9.41
CA TRP A 335 0.86 -7.18 9.29
C TRP A 335 1.66 -6.02 8.71
N VAL A 336 2.83 -5.76 9.29
CA VAL A 336 3.77 -4.77 8.77
C VAL A 336 5.13 -5.43 8.67
N SER A 337 5.76 -5.30 7.51
CA SER A 337 7.03 -5.91 7.18
C SER A 337 8.02 -4.84 6.73
N ALA A 338 9.21 -4.83 7.32
CA ALA A 338 10.31 -3.98 6.91
C ALA A 338 11.40 -4.83 6.25
N PRO A 339 11.96 -4.41 5.10
CA PRO A 339 13.16 -5.04 4.53
C PRO A 339 14.36 -4.88 5.48
N GLY A 340 14.75 -5.98 6.13
CA GLY A 340 15.78 -6.03 7.18
C GLY A 340 15.20 -6.55 8.49
N ARG A 341 16.05 -6.84 9.49
CA ARG A 341 15.55 -7.04 10.86
C ARG A 341 15.05 -5.68 11.35
N TRP A 342 13.79 -5.59 11.77
CA TRP A 342 13.39 -4.56 12.74
C TRP A 342 14.43 -4.63 13.85
N ALA A 343 15.22 -3.56 14.02
CA ALA A 343 16.40 -3.59 14.86
C ALA A 343 16.04 -4.25 16.20
N GLU A 344 16.87 -5.21 16.63
CA GLU A 344 16.75 -5.81 17.95
C GLU A 344 16.82 -4.68 18.97
N GLY A 345 15.66 -4.33 19.53
CA GLY A 345 15.57 -3.48 20.72
C GLY A 345 16.07 -4.22 21.94
#